data_AF-A0A0J0XTP5-F1
#
_entry.id   AF-A0A0J0XTP5-F1
#
_cell.length_a   1.000
_cell.length_b   1.000
_cell.length_c   1.000
_cell.angle_alpha   90.00
_cell.angle_beta   90.00
_cell.angle_gamma   90.00
#
_symmetry.space_group_name_H-M   'P 1'
#
loop_
_entity.id
_entity.type
_entity.pdbx_description
1 polymer ?
#
loop_
_entity_poly.entity_id
_entity_poly.type
_entity_poly.pdbx_seq_one_letter_code
_entity_poly.pdbx_strand_id
1 'polypeptide(L)' 'RRKWREYMSELAPGLEVELGIDDLLGEVLDSFIESAARDAVRLAAHRRSARVEAKDVGLVLERQHNITVAGFA' A
#
# COMPACT_ATOMS: atom_id res chain seq x y z
N ARG A 1 -10.56 -6.39 9.25
CA ARG A 1 -11.16 -7.75 9.24
C ARG A 1 -12.20 -7.99 8.14
N ARG A 2 -13.35 -7.28 8.07
CA ARG A 2 -14.40 -7.54 7.05
C ARG A 2 -13.90 -7.40 5.60
N LYS A 3 -13.19 -6.31 5.29
CA LYS A 3 -12.62 -6.06 3.95
C LYS A 3 -11.62 -7.14 3.48
N TRP A 4 -10.82 -7.70 4.40
CA TRP A 4 -9.88 -8.77 4.06
C TRP A 4 -10.62 -10.02 3.59
N ARG A 5 -11.64 -10.46 4.34
CA ARG A 5 -12.44 -11.64 3.98
C ARG A 5 -13.19 -11.44 2.65
N GLU A 6 -13.76 -10.25 2.44
CA GLU A 6 -14.39 -9.89 1.16
C GLU A 6 -13.36 -9.95 0.01
N TYR A 7 -12.19 -9.34 0.18
CA TYR A 7 -11.12 -9.38 -0.83
C TYR A 7 -10.62 -10.79 -1.15
N MET A 8 -10.43 -11.63 -0.13
CA MET A 8 -10.03 -13.03 -0.31
C MET A 8 -11.10 -13.85 -1.02
N SER A 9 -12.38 -13.59 -0.75
CA SER A 9 -13.48 -14.27 -1.44
C SER A 9 -13.55 -13.94 -2.93
N GLU A 10 -13.11 -12.73 -3.33
CA GLU A 10 -13.04 -12.31 -4.72
C GLU A 10 -11.79 -12.81 -5.43
N LEU A 11 -10.62 -12.72 -4.78
CA LEU A 11 -9.34 -13.08 -5.38
C LEU A 11 -9.07 -14.59 -5.42
N ALA A 12 -9.35 -15.28 -4.32
CA ALA A 12 -9.00 -16.69 -4.13
C ALA A 12 -10.17 -17.43 -3.44
N PRO A 13 -11.29 -17.65 -4.16
CA PRO A 13 -12.43 -18.36 -3.63
C PRO A 13 -12.00 -19.76 -3.15
N GLY A 14 -12.34 -20.11 -1.92
CA GLY A 14 -12.06 -21.42 -1.34
C GLY A 14 -10.65 -21.58 -0.74
N LEU A 15 -9.82 -20.52 -0.71
CA LEU A 15 -8.59 -20.57 0.08
C LEU A 15 -8.93 -20.56 1.57
N GLU A 16 -8.57 -21.64 2.26
CA GLU A 16 -8.62 -21.69 3.72
C GLU A 16 -7.41 -20.96 4.29
N VAL A 17 -7.67 -19.94 5.12
CA VAL A 17 -6.62 -19.14 5.77
C VAL A 17 -6.60 -19.46 7.26
N GLU A 18 -5.40 -19.69 7.79
CA GLU A 18 -5.20 -20.04 9.19
C GLU A 18 -5.66 -18.92 10.14
N LEU A 19 -6.13 -19.29 11.34
CA LEU A 19 -6.54 -18.32 12.36
C LEU A 19 -5.38 -17.37 12.70
N GLY A 20 -5.64 -16.06 12.66
CA GLY A 20 -4.67 -15.02 13.03
C GLY A 20 -3.79 -14.51 11.89
N ILE A 21 -3.86 -15.11 10.70
CA ILE A 21 -3.12 -14.63 9.52
C ILE A 21 -3.56 -13.23 9.07
N ASP A 22 -4.83 -12.86 9.29
CA ASP A 22 -5.36 -11.55 8.92
C ASP A 22 -4.81 -10.44 9.81
N ASP A 23 -4.50 -10.76 11.07
CA ASP A 23 -3.85 -9.84 11.99
C ASP A 23 -2.37 -9.64 11.60
N LEU A 24 -1.64 -10.72 11.31
CA LEU A 24 -0.24 -10.65 10.84
C LEU A 24 -0.11 -9.86 9.54
N LEU A 25 -0.93 -10.17 8.54
CA LEU A 25 -0.92 -9.44 7.27
C LEU A 25 -1.37 -7.98 7.46
N GLY A 26 -2.28 -7.72 8.40
CA GLY A 26 -2.66 -6.37 8.80
C GLY A 26 -1.46 -5.54 9.26
N GLU A 27 -0.65 -6.08 10.18
CA GLU A 27 0.55 -5.40 10.68
C GLU A 27 1.58 -5.11 9.57
N VAL A 28 1.78 -6.07 8.66
CA VAL A 28 2.65 -5.88 7.49
C VAL A 28 2.13 -4.77 6.57
N LEU A 29 0.81 -4.74 6.33
CA LEU A 29 0.18 -3.72 5.50
C LEU A 29 0.22 -2.33 6.14
N ASP A 30 0.04 -2.23 7.46
CA ASP A 30 0.13 -0.97 8.19
C ASP A 30 1.55 -0.41 8.13
N SER A 31 2.57 -1.25 8.33
CA SER A 31 3.98 -0.88 8.18
C SER A 31 4.32 -0.42 6.76
N PHE A 32 3.78 -1.12 5.75
CA PHE A 32 3.92 -0.73 4.35
C PHE A 32 3.33 0.67 4.07
N ILE A 33 2.10 0.93 4.55
CA ILE A 33 1.44 2.24 4.38
C ILE A 33 2.27 3.34 5.05
N GLU A 34 2.76 3.11 6.26
CA GLU A 34 3.57 4.10 6.99
C GLU A 34 4.87 4.43 6.24
N SER A 35 5.58 3.40 5.75
CA SER A 35 6.80 3.58 4.98
C SER A 35 6.55 4.34 3.68
N ALA A 36 5.56 3.92 2.89
CA ALA A 36 5.23 4.56 1.62
C ALA A 36 4.78 6.02 1.78
N ALA A 37 3.95 6.30 2.79
CA ALA A 37 3.49 7.66 3.09
C ALA A 37 4.65 8.56 3.53
N ARG A 38 5.55 8.06 4.38
CA ARG A 38 6.73 8.80 4.84
C ARG A 38 7.64 9.20 3.69
N ASP A 39 7.90 8.29 2.77
CA ASP A 39 8.77 8.58 1.63
C ASP A 39 8.08 9.47 0.58
N ALA A 40 6.76 9.35 0.41
CA ALA A 40 6.00 10.28 -0.43
C ALA A 40 6.04 11.72 0.13
N VAL A 41 5.93 11.89 1.46
CA VAL A 41 6.10 13.20 2.12
C VAL A 41 7.51 13.76 1.87
N ARG A 42 8.55 12.93 1.99
CA ARG A 42 9.94 13.34 1.71
C ARG A 42 10.11 13.78 0.25
N LEU A 43 9.50 13.07 -0.69
CA LEU A 43 9.56 13.40 -2.10
C LEU A 43 8.82 14.71 -2.43
N ALA A 44 7.65 14.92 -1.84
CA ALA A 44 6.92 16.18 -1.95
C ALA A 44 7.75 17.36 -1.43
N ALA A 45 8.42 17.18 -0.29
CA ALA A 45 9.33 18.18 0.27
C ALA A 45 10.55 18.42 -0.64
N HIS A 46 11.14 17.36 -1.22
CA HIS A 46 12.29 17.45 -2.14
C HIS A 46 11.98 18.31 -3.38
N ARG A 47 10.77 18.22 -3.93
CA ARG A 47 10.32 19.09 -5.02
C ARG A 47 9.82 20.47 -4.58
N ARG A 48 10.02 20.84 -3.31
CA ARG A 48 9.59 22.11 -2.69
C ARG A 48 8.07 22.30 -2.65
N SER A 49 7.31 21.20 -2.54
CA SER A 49 5.86 21.24 -2.34
C SER A 49 5.51 21.06 -0.87
N ALA A 50 4.51 21.81 -0.39
CA ALA A 50 3.91 21.61 0.93
C ALA A 50 2.77 20.58 0.92
N ARG A 51 2.43 20.02 -0.25
CA ARG A 51 1.37 19.04 -0.44
C ARG A 51 1.90 17.78 -1.11
N VAL A 52 1.53 16.63 -0.56
CA VAL A 52 1.72 15.32 -1.20
C VAL A 52 0.68 15.18 -2.32
N GLU A 53 1.14 14.82 -3.50
CA GLU A 53 0.32 14.54 -4.68
C GLU A 53 0.45 13.06 -5.08
N ALA A 54 -0.46 12.57 -5.93
CA ALA A 54 -0.48 11.16 -6.33
C ALA A 54 0.84 10.69 -6.98
N LYS A 55 1.50 11.56 -7.76
CA LYS A 55 2.83 11.29 -8.35
C LYS A 55 3.91 11.01 -7.31
N ASP A 56 3.80 11.59 -6.11
CA ASP A 56 4.79 11.37 -5.05
C ASP A 56 4.68 9.94 -4.51
N VAL A 57 3.44 9.47 -4.30
CA VAL A 57 3.16 8.09 -3.89
C VAL A 57 3.46 7.11 -5.03
N GLY A 58 3.05 7.44 -6.25
CA GLY A 58 3.28 6.62 -7.44
C GLY A 58 4.76 6.31 -7.66
N LEU A 59 5.62 7.33 -7.56
CA LEU A 59 7.07 7.13 -7.72
C LEU A 59 7.67 6.26 -6.60
N VAL A 60 7.21 6.42 -5.35
CA VAL A 60 7.66 5.57 -4.22
C VAL A 60 7.29 4.11 -4.46
N LEU A 61 6.04 3.84 -4.84
CA LEU A 61 5.55 2.50 -5.15
C LEU A 61 6.34 1.85 -6.30
N GLU A 62 6.60 2.61 -7.36
CA GLU A 62 7.34 2.10 -8.52
C GLU A 62 8.79 1.78 -8.14
N ARG A 63 9.48 2.68 -7.43
CA ARG A 63 10.92 2.57 -7.18
C ARG A 63 11.28 1.63 -6.03
N GLN A 64 10.45 1.55 -5.01
CA GLN A 64 10.76 0.78 -3.79
C GLN A 64 10.03 -0.55 -3.73
N HIS A 65 8.83 -0.62 -4.29
CA HIS A 65 7.96 -1.80 -4.19
C HIS A 65 7.72 -2.48 -5.53
N ASN A 66 8.22 -1.92 -6.64
CA ASN A 66 8.00 -2.43 -7.99
C ASN A 66 6.50 -2.59 -8.31
N ILE A 67 5.69 -1.65 -7.81
CA ILE A 67 4.25 -1.57 -8.02
C ILE A 67 3.95 -0.37 -8.91
N THR A 68 3.25 -0.59 -10.01
CA THR A 68 2.82 0.48 -10.92
C THR A 68 1.30 0.57 -10.89
N VAL A 69 0.77 1.75 -10.56
CA VAL A 69 -0.67 2.01 -10.59
C VAL A 69 -1.02 2.68 -11.93
N ALA A 70 -1.81 1.99 -12.75
CA ALA A 70 -2.22 2.50 -14.04
C ALA A 70 -2.98 3.83 -13.88
N GLY A 71 -2.57 4.85 -14.64
CA GLY A 71 -3.20 6.19 -14.63
C GLY A 71 -2.67 7.16 -13.57
N PHE A 72 -1.63 6.81 -12.81
CA PHE A 72 -1.08 7.65 -11.73
C PHE A 72 0.44 7.92 -11.83
N ALA A 73 0.98 7.95 -13.06
CA ALA A 73 2.36 8.33 -13.34
C ALA A 73 2.54 9.85 -13.44
#